data_AF-A0A4U6CCZ4-F1
#
_entry.id   AF-A0A4U6CCZ4-F1
#
_cell.length_a   1.000
_cell.length_b   1.000
_cell.length_c   1.000
_cell.angle_alpha   90.00
_cell.angle_beta   90.00
_cell.angle_gamma   90.00
#
_symmetry.space_group_name_H-M   'P 1'
#
loop_
_entity.id
_entity.type
_entity.pdbx_description
1 polymer ?
#
loop_
_entity_poly.entity_id
_entity_poly.type
_entity_poly.pdbx_seq_one_letter_code
_entity_poly.pdbx_strand_id
1 'polypeptide(L)'
;MAEAYPLHWPAGWPRTEQPQQSRFDVSFTAARDGLMEQIRLLNGRYPVLSTNIELRRDGLPYSNQRSPEDTGVAVYFERKGKQMVFACDRWKTVKDNMRAIQKTIEAMRGIERWGASDMLERAFSAFEALPAPGATARRSWREVLGFPPSARPDREGIEVAYRSEAKRAHPDAGGSTEAFTELQQARDEALRAVGGS
;
A
#
# COMPACT_ATOMS: atom_id res chain seq x y z
N MET A 1 -8.23 -1.65 3.10
CA MET A 1 -7.40 -2.83 2.78
C MET A 1 -7.75 -3.24 1.37
N ALA A 2 -6.78 -3.56 0.51
CA ALA A 2 -7.08 -3.98 -0.86
C ALA A 2 -7.65 -5.42 -0.86
N GLU A 3 -8.63 -5.66 -1.71
CA GLU A 3 -9.25 -6.98 -1.89
C GLU A 3 -8.72 -7.64 -3.17
N ALA A 4 -8.73 -8.98 -3.23
CA ALA A 4 -8.27 -9.72 -4.39
C ALA A 4 -9.26 -9.67 -5.58
N TYR A 5 -10.54 -9.46 -5.28
CA TYR A 5 -11.63 -9.30 -6.25
C TYR A 5 -12.77 -8.53 -5.56
N PRO A 6 -13.43 -7.57 -6.25
CA PRO A 6 -13.12 -7.06 -7.59
C PRO A 6 -11.80 -6.27 -7.63
N LEU A 7 -11.38 -5.82 -8.82
CA LEU A 7 -10.15 -5.03 -8.98
C LEU A 7 -10.19 -3.75 -8.13
N HIS A 8 -9.21 -3.62 -7.23
CA HIS A 8 -8.95 -2.43 -6.45
C HIS A 8 -7.82 -1.65 -7.09
N TRP A 9 -8.15 -0.71 -7.98
CA TRP A 9 -7.14 0.14 -8.63
C TRP A 9 -6.57 1.17 -7.66
N PRO A 10 -5.26 1.48 -7.68
CA PRO A 10 -4.68 2.40 -6.72
C PRO A 10 -5.15 3.84 -6.98
N ALA A 11 -5.47 4.57 -5.92
CA ALA A 11 -5.93 5.95 -6.03
C ALA A 11 -4.88 6.84 -6.72
N GLY A 12 -5.32 7.70 -7.64
CA GLY A 12 -4.45 8.63 -8.37
C GLY A 12 -3.59 7.99 -9.47
N TRP A 13 -3.64 6.67 -9.66
CA TRP A 13 -2.95 6.03 -10.78
C TRP A 13 -3.73 6.21 -12.08
N PRO A 14 -3.08 6.68 -13.17
CA PRO A 14 -3.75 6.86 -14.45
C PRO A 14 -4.24 5.51 -14.99
N ARG A 15 -5.36 5.56 -15.71
CA ARG A 15 -5.93 4.40 -16.41
C ARG A 15 -5.54 4.47 -17.88
N THR A 16 -5.31 3.31 -18.47
CA THR A 16 -5.09 3.17 -19.91
C THR A 16 -6.43 3.21 -20.63
N GLU A 17 -6.64 4.22 -21.49
CA GLU A 17 -7.88 4.34 -22.27
C GLU A 17 -8.00 3.28 -23.37
N GLN A 18 -6.88 2.90 -24.00
CA GLN A 18 -6.85 1.95 -25.11
C GLN A 18 -5.82 0.84 -24.89
N PRO A 19 -6.22 -0.28 -24.27
CA PRO A 19 -5.33 -1.42 -24.05
C PRO A 19 -4.82 -2.04 -25.37
N GLN A 20 -3.55 -2.41 -25.39
CA GLN A 20 -2.85 -2.93 -26.58
C GLN A 20 -2.70 -4.45 -26.52
N GLN A 21 -2.48 -5.09 -27.67
CA GLN A 21 -2.07 -6.49 -27.68
C GLN A 21 -0.62 -6.60 -27.23
N SER A 22 -0.33 -7.58 -26.37
CA SER A 22 1.03 -7.82 -25.91
C SER A 22 1.78 -8.77 -26.86
N ARG A 23 3.11 -8.79 -26.73
CA ARG A 23 3.97 -9.82 -27.34
C ARG A 23 4.34 -10.92 -26.34
N PHE A 24 3.76 -10.88 -25.13
CA PHE A 24 4.03 -11.89 -24.13
C PHE A 24 3.30 -13.18 -24.50
N ASP A 25 4.01 -14.29 -24.36
CA ASP A 25 3.43 -15.62 -24.52
C ASP A 25 3.59 -16.38 -23.20
N VAL A 26 2.56 -16.27 -22.36
CA VAL A 26 2.51 -16.91 -21.04
C VAL A 26 1.09 -17.41 -20.75
N SER A 27 0.99 -18.45 -19.93
CA SER A 27 -0.28 -18.86 -19.33
C SER A 27 -0.61 -17.98 -18.11
N PHE A 28 -1.89 -17.96 -17.70
CA PHE A 28 -2.30 -17.24 -16.49
C PHE A 28 -1.53 -17.74 -15.26
N THR A 29 -1.44 -19.07 -15.09
CA THR A 29 -0.72 -19.69 -13.96
C THR A 29 0.75 -19.29 -13.95
N ALA A 30 1.44 -19.34 -15.09
CA ALA A 30 2.84 -18.96 -15.17
C ALA A 30 3.07 -17.47 -14.87
N ALA A 31 2.16 -16.59 -15.33
CA ALA A 31 2.22 -15.16 -15.02
C ALA A 31 1.97 -14.88 -13.54
N ARG A 32 0.96 -15.53 -12.94
CA ARG A 32 0.63 -15.43 -11.51
C ARG A 32 1.79 -15.91 -10.65
N ASP A 33 2.26 -17.14 -10.87
CA ASP A 33 3.31 -17.76 -10.05
C ASP A 33 4.63 -17.01 -10.21
N GLY A 34 4.95 -16.61 -11.44
CA GLY A 34 6.12 -15.78 -11.72
C GLY A 34 6.07 -14.43 -11.01
N LEU A 35 4.92 -13.77 -10.97
CA LEU A 35 4.72 -12.51 -10.24
C LEU A 35 4.90 -12.71 -8.72
N MET A 36 4.23 -13.72 -8.14
CA MET A 36 4.35 -14.02 -6.71
C MET A 36 5.78 -14.34 -6.31
N GLU A 37 6.51 -15.10 -7.15
CA GLU A 37 7.91 -15.39 -6.92
C GLU A 37 8.78 -14.13 -6.97
N GLN A 38 8.54 -13.21 -7.92
CA GLN A 38 9.28 -11.94 -7.96
C GLN A 38 9.03 -11.08 -6.71
N ILE A 39 7.80 -11.05 -6.17
CA ILE A 39 7.49 -10.35 -4.93
C ILE A 39 8.23 -10.99 -3.75
N ARG A 40 8.20 -12.33 -3.65
CA ARG A 40 8.95 -13.07 -2.63
C ARG A 40 10.45 -12.75 -2.68
N LEU A 41 11.02 -12.75 -3.88
CA LEU A 41 12.42 -12.46 -4.11
C LEU A 41 12.79 -10.97 -3.93
N LEU A 42 11.80 -10.08 -3.87
CA LEU A 42 11.95 -8.66 -3.48
C LEU A 42 11.80 -8.49 -1.95
N ASN A 43 11.65 -9.59 -1.19
CA ASN A 43 11.32 -9.60 0.24
C ASN A 43 9.96 -8.94 0.55
N GLY A 44 9.00 -9.03 -0.39
CA GLY A 44 7.62 -8.62 -0.17
C GLY A 44 6.84 -9.64 0.68
N ARG A 45 5.92 -9.14 1.51
CA ARG A 45 5.06 -9.91 2.41
C ARG A 45 3.59 -9.58 2.18
N TYR A 46 2.73 -10.54 2.51
CA TYR A 46 1.27 -10.40 2.43
C TYR A 46 0.77 -9.92 1.05
N PRO A 47 1.18 -10.57 -0.05
CA PRO A 47 0.76 -10.13 -1.38
C PRO A 47 -0.74 -10.31 -1.56
N VAL A 48 -1.39 -9.27 -2.07
CA VAL A 48 -2.77 -9.28 -2.56
C VAL A 48 -2.75 -8.96 -4.04
N LEU A 49 -3.05 -9.96 -4.87
CA LEU A 49 -3.27 -9.80 -6.30
C LEU A 49 -4.74 -9.44 -6.54
N SER A 50 -4.98 -8.19 -6.91
CA SER A 50 -6.31 -7.64 -7.16
C SER A 50 -6.61 -7.60 -8.65
N THR A 51 -7.68 -8.28 -9.08
CA THR A 51 -8.10 -8.37 -10.49
C THR A 51 -9.61 -8.55 -10.60
N ASN A 52 -10.19 -8.36 -11.79
CA ASN A 52 -11.58 -8.72 -12.10
C ASN A 52 -11.75 -10.20 -12.50
N ILE A 53 -10.84 -11.07 -12.06
CA ILE A 53 -10.93 -12.52 -12.24
C ILE A 53 -11.26 -13.16 -10.90
N GLU A 54 -12.46 -13.70 -10.78
CA GLU A 54 -12.82 -14.61 -9.68
C GLU A 54 -11.92 -15.86 -9.71
N LEU A 55 -11.31 -16.17 -8.58
CA LEU A 55 -10.46 -17.34 -8.43
C LEU A 55 -11.19 -18.43 -7.65
N ARG A 56 -10.94 -19.68 -8.02
CA ARG A 56 -11.30 -20.85 -7.20
C ARG A 56 -10.34 -20.97 -6.01
N ARG A 57 -10.63 -21.89 -5.10
CA ARG A 57 -9.86 -22.10 -3.86
C ARG A 57 -8.37 -22.43 -4.08
N ASP A 58 -8.00 -22.99 -5.23
CA ASP A 58 -6.61 -23.26 -5.63
C ASP A 58 -5.89 -22.02 -6.22
N GLY A 59 -6.57 -20.87 -6.27
CA GLY A 59 -6.06 -19.61 -6.80
C GLY A 59 -6.01 -19.51 -8.33
N LEU A 60 -6.59 -20.47 -9.06
CA LEU A 60 -6.70 -20.40 -10.53
C LEU A 60 -8.05 -19.79 -10.96
N PRO A 61 -8.19 -19.32 -12.21
CA PRO A 61 -9.48 -18.89 -12.75
C PRO A 61 -10.44 -20.07 -12.93
N TYR A 62 -11.75 -19.80 -13.00
CA TYR A 62 -12.72 -20.81 -13.41
C TYR A 62 -12.57 -21.11 -14.91
N SER A 63 -12.67 -22.39 -15.30
CA SER A 63 -12.36 -22.85 -16.66
C SER A 63 -13.28 -22.27 -17.75
N ASN A 64 -14.49 -21.85 -17.39
CA ASN A 64 -15.50 -21.25 -18.28
C ASN A 64 -15.57 -19.72 -18.13
N GLN A 65 -14.65 -19.11 -17.39
CA GLN A 65 -14.68 -17.68 -17.12
C GLN A 65 -14.23 -16.88 -18.34
N ARG A 66 -15.06 -15.91 -18.74
CA ARG A 66 -14.71 -14.98 -19.81
C ARG A 66 -13.65 -14.00 -19.31
N SER A 67 -12.82 -13.53 -20.25
CA SER A 67 -11.94 -12.39 -19.97
C SER A 67 -12.80 -11.18 -19.56
N PRO A 68 -12.45 -10.47 -18.47
CA PRO A 68 -13.16 -9.28 -18.03
C PRO A 68 -12.92 -8.14 -19.02
N GLU A 69 -13.87 -7.19 -19.08
CA GLU A 69 -13.71 -5.99 -19.89
C GLU A 69 -12.56 -5.12 -19.38
N ASP A 70 -12.54 -4.90 -18.05
CA ASP A 70 -11.40 -4.30 -17.37
C ASP A 70 -10.39 -5.37 -16.98
N THR A 71 -9.27 -5.37 -17.71
CA THR A 71 -8.17 -6.33 -17.57
C THR A 71 -7.03 -5.83 -16.69
N GLY A 72 -7.25 -4.72 -15.98
CA GLY A 72 -6.28 -4.15 -15.05
C GLY A 72 -5.89 -5.14 -13.96
N VAL A 73 -4.63 -5.02 -13.54
CA VAL A 73 -4.05 -5.79 -12.44
C VAL A 73 -3.42 -4.81 -11.47
N ALA A 74 -3.69 -4.97 -10.19
CA ALA A 74 -2.94 -4.30 -9.13
C ALA A 74 -2.44 -5.35 -8.14
N VAL A 75 -1.18 -5.25 -7.73
CA VAL A 75 -0.61 -6.10 -6.69
C VAL A 75 -0.11 -5.24 -5.54
N TYR A 76 -0.65 -5.52 -4.36
CA TYR A 76 -0.31 -4.85 -3.11
C TYR A 76 0.50 -5.79 -2.24
N PHE A 77 1.53 -5.28 -1.56
CA PHE A 77 2.30 -6.06 -0.59
C PHE A 77 3.07 -5.14 0.35
N GLU A 78 3.56 -5.68 1.46
CA GLU A 78 4.44 -4.95 2.37
C GLU A 78 5.91 -5.28 2.07
N ARG A 79 6.78 -4.28 2.04
CA ARG A 79 8.23 -4.45 1.97
C ARG A 79 8.92 -3.48 2.92
N LYS A 80 9.82 -3.98 3.77
CA LYS A 80 10.56 -3.17 4.77
C LYS A 80 9.62 -2.28 5.62
N GLY A 81 8.44 -2.78 5.98
CA GLY A 81 7.44 -2.05 6.76
C GLY A 81 6.64 -1.00 5.98
N LYS A 82 6.87 -0.84 4.67
CA LYS A 82 6.11 0.06 3.80
C LYS A 82 5.12 -0.70 2.93
N GLN A 83 3.94 -0.12 2.72
CA GLN A 83 2.97 -0.62 1.76
C GLN A 83 3.42 -0.26 0.34
N MET A 84 3.39 -1.24 -0.55
CA MET A 84 3.84 -1.13 -1.93
C MET A 84 2.70 -1.54 -2.85
N VAL A 85 2.63 -0.89 -4.01
CA VAL A 85 1.70 -1.27 -5.06
C VAL A 85 2.34 -1.17 -6.44
N PHE A 86 2.06 -2.17 -7.28
CA PHE A 86 2.27 -2.08 -8.72
C PHE A 86 0.96 -2.33 -9.43
N ALA A 87 0.62 -1.46 -10.39
CA ALA A 87 -0.57 -1.62 -11.20
C ALA A 87 -0.26 -1.51 -12.70
N CYS A 88 -0.98 -2.28 -13.52
CA CYS A 88 -0.84 -2.28 -14.97
C CYS A 88 -2.17 -2.66 -15.63
N ASP A 89 -2.61 -1.86 -16.59
CA ASP A 89 -3.80 -2.06 -17.41
C ASP A 89 -3.51 -1.82 -18.91
N ARG A 90 -2.23 -1.81 -19.28
CA ARG A 90 -1.77 -1.49 -20.64
C ARG A 90 -2.16 -2.55 -21.68
N TRP A 91 -2.28 -3.80 -21.26
CA TRP A 91 -2.47 -4.94 -22.16
C TRP A 91 -3.90 -5.45 -22.12
N LYS A 92 -4.37 -6.00 -23.24
CA LYS A 92 -5.73 -6.53 -23.41
C LYS A 92 -6.06 -7.79 -22.59
N THR A 93 -5.12 -8.33 -21.84
CA THR A 93 -5.37 -9.52 -21.01
C THR A 93 -4.76 -9.37 -19.63
N VAL A 94 -5.45 -9.90 -18.63
CA VAL A 94 -5.02 -9.90 -17.22
C VAL A 94 -3.66 -10.58 -17.08
N LYS A 95 -3.44 -11.71 -17.78
CA LYS A 95 -2.17 -12.44 -17.73
C LYS A 95 -0.98 -11.63 -18.26
N ASP A 96 -1.20 -10.80 -19.27
CA ASP A 96 -0.14 -9.96 -19.85
C ASP A 96 0.17 -8.76 -18.95
N ASN A 97 -0.85 -8.18 -18.31
CA ASN A 97 -0.66 -7.16 -17.28
C ASN A 97 0.08 -7.72 -16.05
N MET A 98 -0.24 -8.95 -15.61
CA MET A 98 0.54 -9.64 -14.57
C MET A 98 2.00 -9.85 -14.99
N ARG A 99 2.23 -10.30 -16.24
CA ARG A 99 3.58 -10.51 -16.78
C ARG A 99 4.37 -9.21 -16.89
N ALA A 100 3.72 -8.11 -17.24
CA ALA A 100 4.35 -6.79 -17.26
C ALA A 100 4.82 -6.38 -15.86
N ILE A 101 3.97 -6.51 -14.84
CA ILE A 101 4.34 -6.21 -13.45
C ILE A 101 5.49 -7.13 -12.98
N GLN A 102 5.41 -8.42 -13.29
CA GLN A 102 6.48 -9.37 -12.99
C GLN A 102 7.84 -8.87 -13.54
N LYS A 103 7.87 -8.48 -14.82
CA LYS A 103 9.08 -8.00 -15.49
C LYS A 103 9.58 -6.68 -14.90
N THR A 104 8.68 -5.80 -14.48
CA THR A 104 9.02 -4.57 -13.77
C THR A 104 9.75 -4.87 -12.45
N ILE A 105 9.21 -5.78 -11.62
CA ILE A 105 9.83 -6.16 -10.35
C ILE A 105 11.19 -6.83 -10.59
N GLU A 106 11.28 -7.72 -11.58
CA GLU A 106 12.54 -8.37 -11.98
C GLU A 106 13.62 -7.33 -12.33
N ALA A 107 13.26 -6.29 -13.09
CA ALA A 107 14.17 -5.20 -13.44
C ALA A 107 14.60 -4.38 -12.21
N MET A 108 13.67 -4.05 -11.31
CA MET A 108 13.98 -3.34 -10.06
C MET A 108 14.96 -4.12 -9.18
N ARG A 109 14.79 -5.44 -9.08
CA ARG A 109 15.74 -6.31 -8.38
C ARG A 109 17.11 -6.34 -9.05
N GLY A 110 17.16 -6.23 -10.37
CA GLY A 110 18.40 -6.05 -11.12
C GLY A 110 19.12 -4.76 -10.71
N ILE A 111 18.40 -3.63 -10.71
CA ILE A 111 18.92 -2.32 -10.29
C ILE A 111 19.47 -2.36 -8.86
N GLU A 112 18.74 -2.97 -7.92
CA GLU A 112 19.18 -3.14 -6.53
C GLU A 112 20.49 -3.94 -6.46
N ARG A 113 20.58 -5.05 -7.20
CA ARG A 113 21.78 -5.91 -7.25
C ARG A 113 23.00 -5.20 -7.82
N TRP A 114 22.82 -4.27 -8.75
CA TRP A 114 23.92 -3.53 -9.38
C TRP A 114 24.44 -2.35 -8.55
N GLY A 115 23.94 -2.18 -7.31
CA GLY A 115 24.45 -1.17 -6.38
C GLY A 115 23.72 0.18 -6.42
N ALA A 116 22.61 0.29 -7.13
CA ALA A 116 21.77 1.51 -7.16
C ALA A 116 20.61 1.46 -6.15
N SER A 117 20.79 0.74 -5.04
CA SER A 117 19.74 0.50 -4.02
C SER A 117 19.22 1.80 -3.40
N ASP A 118 20.11 2.72 -3.03
CA ASP A 118 19.74 4.00 -2.42
C ASP A 118 18.93 4.88 -3.39
N MET A 119 19.22 4.81 -4.68
CA MET A 119 18.47 5.53 -5.72
C MET A 119 17.06 4.98 -5.86
N LEU A 120 16.91 3.65 -5.81
CA LEU A 120 15.62 2.98 -5.87
C LEU A 120 14.76 3.28 -4.63
N GLU A 121 15.35 3.28 -3.43
CA GLU A 121 14.64 3.62 -2.19
C GLU A 121 14.17 5.08 -2.15
N ARG A 122 14.99 6.00 -2.66
CA ARG A 122 14.62 7.42 -2.82
C ARG A 122 13.48 7.57 -3.82
N ALA A 123 13.51 6.85 -4.94
CA ALA A 123 12.43 6.86 -5.92
C ALA A 123 11.12 6.34 -5.30
N PHE A 124 11.14 5.22 -4.58
CA PHE A 124 9.94 4.70 -3.90
C PHE A 124 9.37 5.67 -2.87
N SER A 125 10.22 6.37 -2.12
CA SER A 125 9.76 7.37 -1.15
C SER A 125 9.22 8.64 -1.83
N ALA A 126 9.67 8.97 -3.04
CA ALA A 126 9.07 10.05 -3.84
C ALA A 126 7.71 9.65 -4.43
N PHE A 127 7.47 8.34 -4.65
CA PHE A 127 6.17 7.78 -5.04
C PHE A 127 5.21 7.51 -3.87
N GLU A 128 5.65 7.72 -2.61
CA GLU A 128 4.74 8.01 -1.48
C GLU A 128 4.13 9.42 -1.72
N ALA A 129 3.45 9.59 -2.84
CA ALA A 129 2.70 10.77 -3.20
C ALA A 129 1.43 10.79 -2.35
N LEU A 130 1.41 11.79 -1.46
CA LEU A 130 0.30 12.52 -0.84
C LEU A 130 -1.03 11.78 -0.59
N PRO A 131 -1.63 11.96 0.60
CA PRO A 131 -2.93 11.37 0.90
C PRO A 131 -3.94 11.68 -0.20
N ALA A 132 -4.74 10.68 -0.58
CA ALA A 132 -5.72 10.78 -1.65
C ALA A 132 -6.58 12.06 -1.51
N PRO A 133 -6.97 12.73 -2.61
CA PRO A 133 -7.85 13.88 -2.53
C PRO A 133 -9.17 13.47 -1.84
N GLY A 134 -9.39 13.94 -0.62
CA GLY A 134 -10.55 13.58 0.20
C GLY A 134 -10.24 12.71 1.43
N ALA A 135 -9.01 12.20 1.58
CA ALA A 135 -8.54 11.82 2.90
C ALA A 135 -8.29 13.13 3.66
N THR A 136 -9.13 13.43 4.66
CA THR A 136 -8.80 14.43 5.67
C THR A 136 -7.36 14.19 6.08
N ALA A 137 -6.51 15.20 5.89
CA ALA A 137 -5.09 15.11 6.25
C ALA A 137 -5.01 14.45 7.62
N ARG A 138 -4.30 13.30 7.72
CA ARG A 138 -4.13 12.59 8.99
C ARG A 138 -3.63 13.63 9.98
N ARG A 139 -4.43 13.90 11.01
CA ARG A 139 -4.12 14.92 12.01
C ARG A 139 -2.77 14.57 12.60
N SER A 140 -1.88 15.56 12.64
CA SER A 140 -0.57 15.39 13.25
C SER A 140 -0.71 15.02 14.72
N TRP A 141 0.24 14.28 15.29
CA TRP A 141 0.22 13.98 16.72
C TRP A 141 0.09 15.24 17.60
N ARG A 142 0.56 16.38 17.09
CA ARG A 142 0.43 17.70 17.74
C ARG A 142 -1.02 18.15 17.79
N GLU A 143 -1.75 18.03 16.68
CA GLU A 143 -3.18 18.37 16.64
C GLU A 143 -4.02 17.42 17.48
N VAL A 144 -3.69 16.13 17.50
CA VAL A 144 -4.41 15.12 18.29
C VAL A 144 -4.15 15.29 19.80
N LEU A 145 -2.93 15.64 20.20
CA LEU A 145 -2.56 15.88 21.61
C LEU A 145 -2.72 17.35 22.06
N GLY A 146 -3.22 18.23 21.17
CA GLY A 146 -3.48 19.65 21.49
C GLY A 146 -2.24 20.54 21.62
N PHE A 147 -1.09 20.14 21.08
CA PHE A 147 0.13 20.95 21.09
C PHE A 147 0.16 21.97 19.95
N PRO A 148 0.52 23.24 20.21
CA PRO A 148 0.78 24.19 19.15
C PRO A 148 2.04 23.80 18.34
N PRO A 149 2.16 24.20 17.06
CA PRO A 149 3.30 23.86 16.20
C PRO A 149 4.67 24.26 16.78
N SER A 150 4.72 25.32 17.58
CA SER A 150 5.92 25.83 18.24
C SER A 150 6.29 25.10 19.53
N ALA A 151 5.40 24.30 20.12
CA ALA A 151 5.71 23.59 21.36
C ALA A 151 6.82 22.56 21.17
N ARG A 152 7.65 22.41 22.20
CA ARG A 152 8.68 21.37 22.29
C ARG A 152 8.45 20.59 23.59
N PRO A 153 7.38 19.77 23.64
CA PRO A 153 7.10 18.97 24.83
C PRO A 153 8.18 17.90 24.98
N ASP A 154 8.59 17.65 26.22
CA ASP A 154 9.41 16.50 26.57
C ASP A 154 8.53 15.24 26.74
N ARG A 155 9.18 14.11 27.06
CA ARG A 155 8.48 12.83 27.25
C ARG A 155 7.37 12.92 28.30
N GLU A 156 7.62 13.65 29.39
CA GLU A 156 6.67 13.81 30.48
C GLU A 156 5.47 14.67 30.04
N GLY A 157 5.72 15.77 29.32
CA GLY A 157 4.66 16.61 28.74
C GLY A 157 3.76 15.86 27.76
N ILE A 158 4.31 14.95 26.96
CA ILE A 158 3.54 14.10 26.04
C ILE A 158 2.60 13.15 26.81
N GLU A 159 3.10 12.50 27.86
CA GLU A 159 2.30 11.58 28.69
C GLU A 159 1.16 12.31 29.42
N VAL A 160 1.43 13.53 29.92
CA VAL A 160 0.42 14.36 30.57
C VAL A 160 -0.69 14.76 29.59
N ALA A 161 -0.34 15.21 28.40
CA ALA A 161 -1.30 15.58 27.36
C ALA A 161 -2.14 14.37 26.91
N TYR A 162 -1.50 13.22 26.69
CA TYR A 162 -2.18 11.97 26.35
C TYR A 162 -3.21 11.57 27.42
N ARG A 163 -2.85 11.61 28.71
CA ARG A 163 -3.79 11.29 29.80
C ARG A 163 -4.96 12.26 29.89
N SER A 164 -4.74 13.54 29.59
CA SER A 164 -5.80 14.55 29.55
C SER A 164 -6.79 14.27 28.42
N GLU A 165 -6.30 14.02 27.20
CA GLU A 165 -7.16 13.74 26.05
C GLU A 165 -7.81 12.35 26.14
N ALA A 166 -7.15 11.36 26.75
CA ALA A 166 -7.73 10.03 26.97
C ALA A 166 -8.94 10.08 27.91
N LYS A 167 -8.94 10.98 28.90
CA LYS A 167 -10.10 11.21 29.77
C LYS A 167 -11.27 11.84 29.01
N ARG A 168 -11.00 12.67 28.00
CA ARG A 168 -12.01 13.31 27.15
C ARG A 168 -12.57 12.35 26.08
N ALA A 169 -11.74 11.41 25.62
CA ALA A 169 -12.10 10.40 24.63
C ALA A 169 -12.74 9.13 25.24
N HIS A 170 -13.04 9.11 26.56
CA HIS A 170 -13.68 7.96 27.20
C HIS A 170 -15.12 7.77 26.70
N PRO A 171 -15.62 6.52 26.51
CA PRO A 171 -16.99 6.25 26.05
C PRO A 171 -18.07 6.91 26.90
N ASP A 172 -17.87 7.00 28.23
CA ASP A 172 -18.79 7.67 29.16
C ASP A 172 -18.86 9.19 28.99
N ALA A 173 -17.95 9.78 28.22
CA ALA A 173 -17.89 11.22 27.89
C ALA A 173 -18.22 11.49 26.40
N GLY A 174 -18.72 10.50 25.66
CA GLY A 174 -19.09 10.63 24.24
C GLY A 174 -17.96 10.33 23.24
N GLY A 175 -16.87 9.70 23.68
CA GLY A 175 -15.78 9.26 22.79
C GLY A 175 -16.07 7.95 22.04
N SER A 176 -15.26 7.65 21.02
CA SER A 176 -15.34 6.42 20.23
C SER A 176 -14.04 5.60 20.29
N THR A 177 -14.14 4.30 20.02
CA THR A 177 -12.99 3.38 19.95
C THR A 177 -11.96 3.82 18.90
N GLU A 178 -12.44 4.44 17.81
CA GLU A 178 -11.62 5.00 16.74
C GLU A 178 -10.82 6.22 17.24
N ALA A 179 -11.46 7.13 17.98
CA ALA A 179 -10.79 8.29 18.58
C ALA A 179 -9.71 7.88 19.60
N PHE A 180 -9.98 6.84 20.38
CA PHE A 180 -9.00 6.29 21.32
C PHE A 180 -7.82 5.64 20.60
N THR A 181 -8.08 4.93 19.49
CA THR A 181 -7.04 4.33 18.65
C THR A 181 -6.15 5.40 18.00
N GLU A 182 -6.75 6.47 17.49
CA GLU A 182 -6.03 7.62 16.92
C GLU A 182 -5.16 8.31 17.97
N LEU A 183 -5.67 8.49 19.19
CA LEU A 183 -4.95 9.09 20.31
C LEU A 183 -3.73 8.25 20.74
N GLN A 184 -3.86 6.91 20.75
CA GLN A 184 -2.74 6.01 21.05
C GLN A 184 -1.64 6.11 19.98
N GLN A 185 -2.02 6.14 18.70
CA GLN A 185 -1.06 6.32 17.61
C GLN A 185 -0.33 7.66 17.70
N ALA A 186 -1.04 8.73 18.05
CA ALA A 186 -0.45 10.06 18.24
C ALA A 186 0.58 10.08 19.38
N ARG A 187 0.31 9.41 20.51
CA ARG A 187 1.28 9.27 21.61
C ARG A 187 2.56 8.56 21.15
N ASP A 188 2.43 7.43 20.46
CA ASP A 188 3.58 6.64 20.00
C ASP A 188 4.42 7.39 18.96
N GLU A 189 3.78 8.19 18.11
CA GLU A 189 4.46 9.09 17.17
C GLU A 189 5.20 10.22 17.90
N ALA A 190 4.58 10.85 18.90
CA ALA A 190 5.19 11.92 19.70
C ALA A 190 6.41 11.43 20.50
N LEU A 191 6.30 10.25 21.13
CA LEU A 191 7.40 9.65 21.88
C LEU A 191 8.59 9.26 20.99
N ARG A 192 8.33 8.80 19.77
CA ARG A 192 9.38 8.56 18.76
C ARG A 192 10.06 9.85 18.32
N ALA A 193 9.29 10.92 18.13
CA ALA A 193 9.81 12.22 17.71
C ALA A 193 10.71 12.89 18.76
N VAL A 194 10.46 12.66 20.05
CA VAL A 194 11.23 13.25 21.17
C VAL A 194 12.30 12.31 21.72
N GLY A 195 12.12 10.98 21.57
CA GLY A 195 13.08 9.96 22.02
C GLY A 195 14.17 9.60 21.00
N GLY A 196 14.12 10.16 19.79
CA GLY A 196 15.18 10.05 18.79
C GLY A 196 16.20 11.17 18.91
N SER A 197 17.07 11.11 19.91
CA SER A 197 18.35 11.83 19.98
C SER A 197 19.37 10.95 20.70
#